data_AF-A0A0B2SVA9-F1
#
_entry.id   AF-A0A0B2SVA9-F1
#
_cell.length_a   1.000
_cell.length_b   1.000
_cell.length_c   1.000
_cell.angle_alpha   90.00
_cell.angle_beta   90.00
_cell.angle_gamma   90.00
#
_symmetry.space_group_name_H-M   'P 1'
#
loop_
_entity.id
_entity.type
_entity.pdbx_description
1 polymer ?
#
loop_
_entity_poly.entity_id
_entity_poly.type
_entity_poly.pdbx_seq_one_letter_code
_entity_poly.pdbx_strand_id
1 'polypeptide(L)'
;LISKFEAKLSKWNLKNLSMGGKVTLIKSVMNALPIYLLSFFKIPQRIVDKLVSLQRNFMWGGNQDHKKIPWVKWDVICLPKNDGGLGIKDISKFNEALR
;
A
#
# COMPACT_ATOMS: atom_id res chain seq x y z
N LEU A 1 1.10 13.35 5.12
CA LEU A 1 1.13 12.25 4.13
C LEU A 1 0.21 11.10 4.54
N ILE A 2 0.44 10.48 5.69
CA ILE A 2 -0.32 9.32 6.18
C ILE A 2 -1.82 9.61 6.25
N SER A 3 -2.25 10.72 6.86
CA SER A 3 -3.68 11.06 6.96
C SER A 3 -4.35 11.29 5.60
N LYS A 4 -3.62 11.79 4.59
CA LYS A 4 -4.16 11.92 3.21
C LYS A 4 -4.33 10.54 2.55
N PHE A 5 -3.40 9.62 2.83
CA PHE A 5 -3.46 8.24 2.35
C PHE A 5 -4.62 7.48 3.00
N GLU A 6 -4.77 7.64 4.31
CA GLU A 6 -5.85 7.06 5.10
C GLU A 6 -7.22 7.64 4.70
N ALA A 7 -7.34 8.96 4.50
CA ALA A 7 -8.57 9.57 4.02
C ALA A 7 -8.95 9.12 2.60
N LYS A 8 -7.97 8.94 1.70
CA LYS A 8 -8.23 8.36 0.37
C LYS A 8 -8.70 6.91 0.52
N LEU A 9 -8.02 6.08 1.30
CA LEU A 9 -8.41 4.67 1.49
C LEU A 9 -9.76 4.53 2.19
N SER A 10 -10.06 5.36 3.19
CA SER A 10 -11.32 5.34 3.95
C SER A 10 -12.52 5.79 3.11
N LYS A 11 -12.32 6.64 2.09
CA LYS A 11 -13.37 6.98 1.12
C LYS A 11 -13.81 5.77 0.30
N TRP A 12 -12.94 4.79 0.11
CA TRP A 12 -13.25 3.57 -0.60
C TRP A 12 -13.69 2.50 0.39
N ASN A 13 -14.99 2.23 0.41
CA ASN A 13 -15.60 1.32 1.36
C ASN A 13 -14.97 -0.09 1.23
N LEU A 14 -14.17 -0.48 2.23
CA LEU A 14 -13.38 -1.72 2.31
C LEU A 14 -14.19 -2.99 2.06
N LYS A 15 -15.52 -2.93 2.25
CA LYS A 15 -16.46 -4.04 2.16
C LYS A 15 -16.97 -4.32 0.73
N ASN A 16 -16.96 -3.34 -0.18
CA ASN A 16 -17.56 -3.50 -1.51
C ASN A 16 -16.54 -3.78 -2.64
N LEU A 17 -15.25 -3.80 -2.34
CA LEU A 17 -14.21 -4.03 -3.35
C LEU A 17 -13.74 -5.49 -3.36
N SER A 18 -13.75 -6.08 -4.55
CA SER A 18 -13.09 -7.36 -4.81
C SER A 18 -11.59 -7.27 -4.52
N MET A 19 -10.92 -8.41 -4.31
CA MET A 19 -9.46 -8.43 -4.08
C MET A 19 -8.69 -7.73 -5.19
N GLY A 20 -9.10 -7.94 -6.46
CA GLY A 20 -8.53 -7.23 -7.61
C GLY A 20 -8.79 -5.72 -7.56
N GLY A 21 -9.99 -5.29 -7.18
CA GLY A 21 -10.32 -3.87 -6.98
C GLY A 21 -9.46 -3.21 -5.89
N LYS A 22 -9.21 -3.91 -4.77
CA LYS A 22 -8.33 -3.42 -3.70
C LYS A 22 -6.90 -3.22 -4.19
N VAL A 23 -6.36 -4.18 -4.95
CA VAL A 23 -5.01 -4.08 -5.52
C VAL A 23 -4.91 -2.91 -6.49
N THR A 24 -5.87 -2.76 -7.40
CA THR A 24 -5.92 -1.64 -8.35
C THR A 24 -6.00 -0.30 -7.64
N LEU A 25 -6.82 -0.21 -6.58
CA LEU A 25 -6.93 1.02 -5.81
C LEU A 25 -5.64 1.35 -5.06
N ILE A 26 -5.02 0.37 -4.39
CA ILE A 26 -3.71 0.56 -3.74
C ILE A 26 -2.72 1.11 -4.78
N LYS A 27 -2.61 0.50 -5.96
CA LYS A 27 -1.72 0.97 -7.04
C LYS A 27 -2.03 2.40 -7.47
N SER A 28 -3.30 2.75 -7.66
CA SER A 28 -3.72 4.11 -8.06
C SER A 28 -3.39 5.15 -6.99
N VAL A 29 -3.73 4.86 -5.73
CA VAL A 29 -3.45 5.75 -4.58
C VAL A 29 -1.93 5.88 -4.35
N MET A 30 -1.17 4.80 -4.56
CA MET A 30 0.29 4.77 -4.53
C MET A 30 0.99 5.45 -5.71
N ASN A 31 0.34 5.61 -6.85
CA ASN A 31 0.90 6.44 -7.91
C ASN A 31 0.53 7.91 -7.66
N ALA A 32 -0.64 8.20 -7.09
CA ALA A 32 -1.13 9.57 -6.93
C ALA A 32 -0.57 10.34 -5.72
N LEU A 33 -0.25 9.68 -4.60
CA LEU A 33 0.20 10.34 -3.35
C LEU A 33 1.73 10.35 -3.14
N PRO A 34 2.44 9.24 -3.38
CA PRO A 34 3.88 9.13 -3.16
C PRO A 34 4.70 9.79 -4.26
N ILE A 35 4.36 9.71 -5.56
CA ILE A 35 5.22 10.21 -6.66
C ILE A 35 5.57 11.69 -6.48
N TYR A 36 4.58 12.51 -6.10
CA TYR A 36 4.81 13.94 -5.89
C TYR A 36 5.76 14.20 -4.72
N LEU A 37 5.62 13.49 -3.60
CA LEU A 37 6.44 13.74 -2.40
C LEU A 37 7.83 13.07 -2.47
N LEU A 38 7.91 11.92 -3.13
CA LEU A 38 9.14 11.16 -3.37
C LEU A 38 10.10 11.88 -4.32
N SER A 39 9.58 12.72 -5.22
CA SER A 39 10.40 13.54 -6.10
C SER A 39 11.09 14.70 -5.39
N PHE A 40 10.61 15.12 -4.20
CA PHE A 40 11.17 16.28 -3.48
C PHE A 40 11.94 15.89 -2.21
N PHE A 41 11.57 14.80 -1.53
CA PHE A 41 12.19 14.43 -0.25
C PHE A 41 12.31 12.91 -0.06
N LYS A 42 13.47 12.49 0.49
CA LYS A 42 13.65 11.11 0.95
C LYS A 42 12.67 10.82 2.09
N ILE A 43 11.87 9.77 1.95
CA ILE A 43 10.87 9.43 2.97
C ILE A 43 11.59 8.75 4.15
N PRO A 44 11.34 9.19 5.40
CA PRO A 44 11.85 8.49 6.57
C PRO A 44 11.28 7.06 6.63
N GLN A 45 12.12 6.08 6.96
CA GLN A 45 11.73 4.65 6.99
C GLN A 45 10.46 4.40 7.81
N ARG A 46 10.30 5.09 8.94
CA ARG A 46 9.12 5.00 9.80
C ARG A 46 7.80 5.35 9.09
N ILE A 47 7.83 6.27 8.12
CA ILE A 47 6.66 6.65 7.32
C ILE A 47 6.38 5.58 6.27
N VAL A 48 7.43 5.00 5.67
CA VAL A 48 7.33 3.86 4.74
C VAL A 48 6.66 2.68 5.43
N ASP A 49 7.14 2.28 6.60
CA ASP A 49 6.59 1.17 7.37
C ASP A 49 5.10 1.38 7.72
N LYS A 50 4.74 2.63 8.07
CA LYS A 50 3.35 2.99 8.37
C LYS A 50 2.44 2.94 7.14
N LEU A 51 2.94 3.35 5.97
CA LEU A 51 2.23 3.22 4.69
C LEU A 51 2.02 1.75 4.31
N VAL A 52 3.07 0.92 4.43
CA VAL A 52 2.99 -0.52 4.18
C VAL A 52 1.97 -1.18 5.11
N SER A 53 1.97 -0.80 6.39
CA SER A 53 0.98 -1.30 7.35
C SER A 53 -0.45 -0.91 6.97
N LEU A 54 -0.68 0.31 6.48
CA LEU A 54 -2.01 0.74 6.02
C LEU A 54 -2.48 -0.04 4.79
N GLN A 55 -1.59 -0.28 3.83
CA GLN A 55 -1.90 -1.07 2.64
C GLN A 55 -2.24 -2.52 2.99
N ARG A 56 -1.46 -3.12 3.89
CA ARG A 56 -1.70 -4.46 4.41
C ARG A 56 -3.05 -4.55 5.11
N ASN A 57 -3.36 -3.59 5.98
CA ASN A 57 -4.66 -3.52 6.66
C ASN A 57 -5.82 -3.36 5.67
N PHE A 58 -5.64 -2.51 4.65
CA PHE A 58 -6.64 -2.27 3.62
C PHE A 58 -6.91 -3.53 2.78
N MET A 59 -5.86 -4.24 2.41
CA MET A 59 -5.96 -5.42 1.55
C MET A 59 -6.64 -6.59 2.26
N TRP A 60 -6.18 -6.91 3.48
CA TRP A 60 -6.72 -8.01 4.27
C TRP A 60 -8.04 -7.65 4.98
N GLY A 61 -8.48 -6.40 4.90
CA GLY A 61 -9.81 -5.98 5.36
C GLY A 61 -9.93 -5.98 6.89
N GLY A 62 -8.91 -5.50 7.59
CA GLY A 62 -9.02 -5.25 9.02
C GLY A 62 -9.86 -4.01 9.28
N ASN A 63 -11.03 -4.18 9.87
CA ASN A 63 -11.70 -3.07 10.55
C ASN A 63 -10.82 -2.61 11.73
N GLN A 64 -10.99 -1.36 12.18
CA GLN A 64 -10.23 -0.79 13.31
C GLN A 64 -10.22 -1.68 14.58
N ASP A 65 -11.24 -2.54 14.74
CA ASP A 65 -11.35 -3.50 15.85
C ASP A 65 -10.80 -4.91 15.57
N HIS A 66 -10.66 -5.35 14.32
CA HIS A 66 -10.31 -6.75 14.00
C HIS A 66 -9.24 -6.80 12.91
N LYS A 67 -7.97 -6.90 13.29
CA LYS A 67 -6.87 -7.21 12.37
C LYS A 67 -7.06 -8.63 11.82
N LYS A 68 -7.52 -8.74 10.58
CA LYS A 68 -7.45 -10.01 9.85
C LYS A 68 -5.98 -10.37 9.63
N ILE A 69 -5.65 -11.63 9.91
CA ILE A 69 -4.28 -12.15 9.80
C ILE A 69 -3.86 -12.07 8.32
N PRO A 70 -2.73 -11.41 8.00
CA PRO A 70 -2.18 -11.43 6.65
C PRO A 70 -1.67 -12.84 6.35
N TRP A 71 -2.28 -13.52 5.39
CA TRP A 71 -1.91 -14.89 5.02
C TRP A 71 -0.65 -14.96 4.16
N VAL A 72 -0.23 -13.84 3.57
CA VAL A 72 0.90 -13.77 2.64
C VAL A 72 1.86 -12.66 3.07
N LYS A 73 3.17 -12.94 2.99
CA LYS A 73 4.22 -11.95 3.23
C LYS A 73 4.06 -10.78 2.25
N TRP A 74 4.32 -9.57 2.72
CA TRP A 74 4.18 -8.37 1.90
C TRP A 74 5.16 -8.35 0.71
N ASP A 75 6.37 -8.88 0.91
CA ASP A 75 7.36 -9.02 -0.17
C ASP A 75 6.83 -9.85 -1.34
N VAL A 76 6.11 -10.94 -1.05
CA VAL A 76 5.51 -11.81 -2.07
C VAL A 76 4.37 -11.10 -2.80
N ILE A 77 3.59 -10.28 -2.09
CA ILE A 77 2.54 -9.45 -2.70
C ILE A 77 3.15 -8.41 -3.66
N CYS A 78 4.31 -7.88 -3.33
CA CYS A 78 5.02 -6.89 -4.14
C CYS A 78 5.68 -7.48 -5.39
N LEU A 79 5.90 -8.80 -5.47
CA LEU A 79 6.43 -9.46 -6.67
C LEU A 79 5.54 -9.21 -7.90
N PRO A 80 6.11 -9.19 -9.11
CA PRO A 80 5.33 -9.08 -10.33
C PRO A 80 4.37 -10.26 -10.48
N LYS A 81 3.29 -10.07 -11.26
CA LYS A 81 2.28 -11.11 -11.46
C LYS A 81 2.85 -12.40 -12.05
N ASN A 82 3.90 -12.30 -12.86
CA ASN A 82 4.58 -13.44 -13.46
C ASN A 82 5.27 -14.32 -12.41
N ASP A 83 5.67 -13.75 -11.27
CA ASP A 83 6.35 -14.45 -10.17
C ASP A 83 5.38 -14.84 -9.05
N GLY A 84 4.06 -14.84 -9.31
CA GLY A 84 3.04 -15.20 -8.34
C GLY A 84 2.65 -14.08 -7.36
N GLY A 85 3.15 -12.86 -7.56
CA GLY A 85 2.77 -11.69 -6.77
C GLY A 85 1.60 -10.88 -7.35
N LEU A 86 1.30 -9.74 -6.74
CA LEU A 86 0.22 -8.83 -7.18
C LEU A 86 0.75 -7.59 -7.92
N GLY A 87 2.07 -7.44 -8.02
CA GLY A 87 2.76 -6.35 -8.70
C GLY A 87 2.51 -5.01 -8.04
N ILE A 88 2.35 -4.98 -6.70
CA ILE A 88 2.26 -3.75 -5.92
C ILE A 88 3.69 -3.22 -5.76
N LYS A 89 3.93 -1.96 -6.12
CA LYS A 89 5.26 -1.36 -5.97
C LYS A 89 5.65 -1.33 -4.49
N ASP A 90 6.82 -1.82 -4.17
CA ASP A 90 7.36 -1.73 -2.81
C ASP A 90 7.89 -0.31 -2.57
N ILE A 91 7.34 0.37 -1.55
CA ILE A 91 7.72 1.74 -1.20
C ILE A 91 9.15 1.78 -0.65
N SER A 92 9.57 0.75 0.09
CA SER A 92 10.93 0.69 0.63
C SER A 92 11.97 0.66 -0.49
N LYS A 93 11.77 -0.24 -1.46
CA LYS A 93 12.65 -0.35 -2.64
C LYS A 93 12.61 0.89 -3.52
N PHE A 94 11.44 1.51 -3.68
CA PHE A 94 11.30 2.72 -4.48
C PHE A 94 11.99 3.93 -3.81
N ASN A 95 11.96 4.03 -2.49
CA ASN A 95 12.67 5.06 -1.72
C ASN A 95 14.19 4.85 -1.74
N GLU A 96 14.65 3.59 -1.84
CA GLU A 96 16.08 3.25 -1.96
C GLU A 96 16.63 3.52 -3.37
N ALA A 97 15.82 3.27 -4.41
CA ALA A 97 16.19 3.48 -5.81
C ALA A 97 16.19 4.95 -6.28
N LEU A 98 15.55 5.86 -5.54
CA LEU A 98 15.55 7.31 -5.83
C LEU A 98 16.84 8.01 -5.38
N ARG A 99 17.98 7.32 -5.47
CA ARG A 99 19.30 7.79 -5.06
C ARG A 99 20.27 7.79 -6.23
#